data_AF-A0A023BYT2-F1
#
_entry.id   AF-A0A023BYT2-F1
#
_cell.length_a   1.000
_cell.length_b   1.000
_cell.length_c   1.000
_cell.angle_alpha   90.00
_cell.angle_beta   90.00
_cell.angle_gamma   90.00
#
_symmetry.space_group_name_H-M   'P 1'
#
loop_
_entity.id
_entity.type
_entity.pdbx_description
1 polymer ?
#
loop_
_entity_poly.entity_id
_entity_poly.type
_entity_poly.pdbx_seq_one_letter_code
_entity_poly.pdbx_strand_id
1 'polypeptide(L)'
;MKLLNTIEIEPWDYTENEYESPDVSRDKNPQKWSEFWYKCISDSNLQNLKPIELGSYLVDIKSIGDSELKIILQKELKGIDISNVKEYIEPLFGGIVIIENDDIIIEPTCCGDISNIRHWEEIENSKLNHWEQLWIGHPWVYCKQNVDSVALSDYTEDCLEDFKELSEKYKFSKQILTAEIKSSRKYLYDFENRITKVLIELGIDNASKIAKLMTGNK
;
A
#
# COMPACT_ATOMS: atom_id res chain seq x y z
N MET A 1 17.43 4.54 -3.49
CA MET A 1 16.05 4.54 -2.99
C MET A 1 15.05 4.58 -4.15
N LYS A 2 13.94 3.85 -4.04
CA LYS A 2 12.77 3.87 -4.93
C LYS A 2 11.49 3.76 -4.10
N LEU A 3 10.37 4.27 -4.62
CA LEU A 3 9.05 4.05 -4.03
C LEU A 3 8.21 3.08 -4.88
N LEU A 4 7.53 2.14 -4.22
CA LEU A 4 6.48 1.32 -4.83
C LEU A 4 5.13 1.70 -4.27
N ASN A 5 4.13 1.80 -5.15
CA ASN A 5 2.73 1.82 -4.73
C ASN A 5 2.26 0.37 -4.69
N THR A 6 1.80 -0.09 -3.53
CA THR A 6 1.36 -1.47 -3.33
C THR A 6 -0.07 -1.52 -2.89
N ILE A 7 -0.79 -2.56 -3.32
CA ILE A 7 -2.03 -2.98 -2.65
C ILE A 7 -1.79 -4.26 -1.88
N GLU A 8 -2.53 -4.45 -0.80
CA GLU A 8 -2.55 -5.67 -0.03
C GLU A 8 -3.51 -6.69 -0.67
N ILE A 9 -3.05 -7.93 -0.80
CA ILE A 9 -3.85 -9.06 -1.28
C ILE A 9 -4.01 -10.01 -0.11
N GLU A 10 -5.00 -9.75 0.72
CA GLU A 10 -5.25 -10.51 1.95
C GLU A 10 -5.64 -11.97 1.60
N PRO A 11 -4.85 -13.00 1.99
CA PRO A 11 -5.08 -14.37 1.59
C PRO A 11 -6.50 -14.88 1.88
N TRP A 12 -7.08 -14.53 3.02
CA TRP A 12 -8.42 -14.98 3.41
C TRP A 12 -9.52 -14.43 2.50
N ASP A 13 -9.30 -13.29 1.86
CA ASP A 13 -10.26 -12.74 0.90
C ASP A 13 -10.30 -13.57 -0.38
N TYR A 14 -9.26 -14.32 -0.72
CA TYR A 14 -9.18 -15.01 -2.02
C TYR A 14 -9.29 -16.53 -1.95
N THR A 15 -9.40 -17.10 -0.75
CA THR A 15 -9.59 -18.55 -0.58
C THR A 15 -11.06 -18.97 -0.62
N GLU A 16 -11.31 -20.17 -1.13
CA GLU A 16 -12.62 -20.86 -1.04
C GLU A 16 -12.62 -21.94 0.05
N ASN A 17 -11.46 -22.23 0.64
CA ASN A 17 -11.26 -23.30 1.61
C ASN A 17 -10.74 -22.76 2.94
N GLU A 18 -10.92 -23.53 4.00
CA GLU A 18 -10.27 -23.24 5.28
C GLU A 18 -8.83 -23.77 5.24
N TYR A 19 -7.87 -22.89 4.95
CA TYR A 19 -6.45 -23.20 5.07
C TYR A 19 -5.92 -22.74 6.44
N GLU A 20 -5.22 -23.64 7.13
CA GLU A 20 -4.50 -23.30 8.35
C GLU A 20 -3.37 -22.32 8.02
N SER A 21 -3.35 -21.20 8.73
CA SER A 21 -2.25 -20.24 8.66
C SER A 21 -0.99 -20.79 9.33
N PRO A 22 0.21 -20.31 8.95
CA PRO A 22 1.44 -20.69 9.62
C PRO A 22 1.41 -20.36 11.12
N ASP A 23 1.84 -21.31 11.94
CA ASP A 23 1.99 -21.24 13.39
C ASP A 23 3.28 -20.53 13.87
N VAL A 24 3.99 -19.88 12.93
CA VAL A 24 5.27 -19.22 13.15
C VAL A 24 5.19 -17.78 12.64
N SER A 25 5.94 -16.86 13.23
CA SER A 25 5.94 -15.47 12.73
C SER A 25 6.53 -15.37 11.33
N ARG A 26 6.10 -14.36 10.57
CA ARG A 26 6.61 -14.05 9.22
C ARG A 26 8.14 -13.95 9.21
N ASP A 27 8.72 -13.23 10.17
CA ASP A 27 10.16 -13.03 10.26
C ASP A 27 10.95 -14.33 10.48
N LYS A 28 10.34 -15.32 11.16
CA LYS A 28 10.99 -16.60 11.45
C LYS A 28 10.95 -17.56 10.26
N ASN A 29 9.90 -17.50 9.44
CA ASN A 29 9.76 -18.37 8.28
C ASN A 29 8.90 -17.71 7.18
N PRO A 30 9.47 -16.73 6.45
CA PRO A 30 8.72 -16.00 5.41
C PRO A 30 8.30 -16.91 4.26
N GLN A 31 9.06 -17.97 3.99
CA GLN A 31 8.75 -18.98 2.97
C GLN A 31 7.41 -19.68 3.24
N LYS A 32 7.16 -20.10 4.49
CA LYS A 32 5.89 -20.77 4.87
C LYS A 32 4.69 -19.82 4.70
N TRP A 33 4.88 -18.53 4.96
CA TRP A 33 3.86 -17.50 4.72
C TRP A 33 3.63 -17.25 3.23
N SER A 34 4.65 -17.22 2.39
CA SER A 34 4.49 -17.17 0.92
C SER A 34 3.76 -18.40 0.38
N GLU A 35 4.07 -19.60 0.86
CA GLU A 35 3.39 -20.83 0.46
C GLU A 35 1.91 -20.80 0.83
N PHE A 36 1.60 -20.35 2.06
CA PHE A 36 0.23 -20.13 2.51
C PHE A 36 -0.50 -19.11 1.63
N TRP A 37 0.12 -17.96 1.37
CA TRP A 37 -0.45 -16.90 0.53
C TRP A 37 -0.76 -17.40 -0.89
N TYR A 38 0.22 -18.01 -1.56
CA TYR A 38 0.04 -18.57 -2.89
C TYR A 38 -1.05 -19.63 -2.93
N LYS A 39 -1.15 -20.47 -1.89
CA LYS A 39 -2.21 -21.48 -1.79
C LYS A 39 -3.59 -20.83 -1.71
N CYS A 40 -3.76 -19.79 -0.89
CA CYS A 40 -5.03 -19.08 -0.76
C CYS A 40 -5.45 -18.40 -2.06
N ILE A 41 -4.57 -17.59 -2.65
CA ILE A 41 -4.92 -16.78 -3.83
C ILE A 41 -5.08 -17.64 -5.11
N SER A 42 -4.54 -18.87 -5.11
CA SER A 42 -4.72 -19.82 -6.23
C SER A 42 -6.17 -20.26 -6.39
N ASP A 43 -6.97 -20.30 -5.30
CA ASP A 43 -8.40 -20.60 -5.38
C ASP A 43 -9.13 -19.57 -6.27
N SER A 44 -8.61 -18.33 -6.32
CA SER A 44 -9.12 -17.24 -7.17
C SER A 44 -8.34 -17.03 -8.48
N ASN A 45 -7.45 -17.95 -8.87
CA ASN A 45 -6.58 -17.83 -10.06
C ASN A 45 -5.64 -16.60 -10.06
N LEU A 46 -5.12 -16.21 -8.90
CA LEU A 46 -4.23 -15.06 -8.73
C LEU A 46 -2.75 -15.43 -8.53
N GLN A 47 -2.36 -16.68 -8.82
CA GLN A 47 -0.99 -17.19 -8.62
C GLN A 47 0.11 -16.49 -9.45
N ASN A 48 -0.27 -15.67 -10.43
CA ASN A 48 0.68 -14.86 -11.22
C ASN A 48 1.13 -13.58 -10.49
N LEU A 49 0.45 -13.21 -9.40
CA LEU A 49 0.83 -12.07 -8.58
C LEU A 49 2.20 -12.33 -7.92
N LYS A 50 2.94 -11.23 -7.76
CA LYS A 50 4.29 -11.25 -7.19
C LYS A 50 4.32 -10.34 -5.97
N PRO A 51 4.48 -10.89 -4.76
CA PRO A 51 4.63 -10.07 -3.58
C PRO A 51 5.96 -9.32 -3.67
N ILE A 52 6.04 -8.18 -2.98
CA ILE A 52 7.26 -7.36 -2.95
C ILE A 52 8.45 -8.09 -2.31
N GLU A 53 8.18 -9.05 -1.42
CA GLU A 53 9.16 -9.95 -0.81
C GLU A 53 8.52 -11.26 -0.31
N LEU A 54 9.34 -12.20 0.12
CA LEU A 54 8.85 -13.45 0.73
C LEU A 54 8.09 -13.16 2.03
N GLY A 55 6.95 -13.82 2.19
CA GLY A 55 6.04 -13.67 3.33
C GLY A 55 5.19 -12.40 3.31
N SER A 56 5.41 -11.47 2.38
CA SER A 56 4.57 -10.27 2.23
C SER A 56 3.32 -10.55 1.39
N TYR A 57 2.25 -9.79 1.66
CA TYR A 57 1.01 -9.80 0.89
C TYR A 57 0.85 -8.55 0.01
N LEU A 58 1.83 -7.65 0.07
CA LEU A 58 1.83 -6.42 -0.70
C LEU A 58 2.32 -6.70 -2.11
N VAL A 59 1.58 -6.20 -3.10
CA VAL A 59 1.89 -6.36 -4.53
C VAL A 59 2.00 -4.99 -5.19
N ASP A 60 3.09 -4.75 -5.94
CA ASP A 60 3.26 -3.51 -6.71
C ASP A 60 2.15 -3.40 -7.77
N ILE A 61 1.39 -2.30 -7.74
CA ILE A 61 0.28 -2.05 -8.67
C ILE A 61 0.70 -2.08 -10.15
N LYS A 62 1.98 -1.80 -10.44
CA LYS A 62 2.53 -1.87 -11.80
C LYS A 62 2.77 -3.30 -12.27
N SER A 63 2.90 -4.24 -11.34
CA SER A 63 3.15 -5.65 -11.64
C SER A 63 1.86 -6.46 -11.85
N ILE A 64 0.72 -5.94 -11.39
CA ILE A 64 -0.60 -6.58 -11.51
C ILE A 64 -1.03 -6.52 -12.98
N GLY A 65 -1.34 -7.68 -13.57
CA GLY A 65 -1.91 -7.78 -14.91
C GLY A 65 -3.39 -7.41 -14.97
N ASP A 66 -3.91 -7.06 -16.15
CA ASP A 66 -5.32 -6.68 -16.31
C ASP A 66 -6.28 -7.85 -15.97
N SER A 67 -5.84 -9.11 -16.15
CA SER A 67 -6.64 -10.30 -15.81
C SER A 67 -6.78 -10.47 -14.30
N GLU A 68 -5.68 -10.34 -13.55
CA GLU A 68 -5.69 -10.39 -12.09
C GLU A 68 -6.42 -9.18 -11.51
N LEU A 69 -6.22 -7.99 -12.06
CA LEU A 69 -6.92 -6.76 -11.64
C LEU A 69 -8.43 -6.91 -11.77
N LYS A 70 -8.92 -7.57 -12.83
CA LYS A 70 -10.35 -7.85 -13.00
C LYS A 70 -10.92 -8.68 -11.86
N ILE A 71 -10.21 -9.72 -11.44
CA ILE A 71 -10.61 -10.61 -10.34
C ILE A 71 -10.62 -9.84 -9.02
N ILE A 72 -9.57 -9.07 -8.75
CA ILE A 72 -9.46 -8.21 -7.56
C ILE A 72 -10.66 -7.26 -7.49
N LEU A 73 -10.93 -6.50 -8.54
CA LEU A 73 -12.05 -5.53 -8.56
C LEU A 73 -13.42 -6.18 -8.42
N GLN A 74 -13.63 -7.38 -8.99
CA GLN A 74 -14.87 -8.13 -8.78
C GLN A 74 -15.04 -8.56 -7.32
N LYS A 75 -13.94 -8.88 -6.63
CA LYS A 75 -13.96 -9.24 -5.22
C LYS A 75 -14.27 -8.03 -4.34
N GLU A 76 -13.57 -6.92 -4.57
CA GLU A 76 -13.78 -5.65 -3.86
C GLU A 76 -15.22 -5.15 -3.99
N LEU A 77 -15.85 -5.34 -5.15
CA LEU A 77 -17.23 -4.91 -5.40
C LEU A 77 -18.29 -5.93 -5.00
N LYS A 78 -17.89 -7.12 -4.51
CA LYS A 78 -18.83 -8.20 -4.22
C LYS A 78 -19.78 -7.81 -3.10
N GLY A 79 -21.08 -7.74 -3.41
CA GLY A 79 -22.11 -7.40 -2.43
C GLY A 79 -22.28 -5.89 -2.18
N ILE A 80 -21.55 -5.05 -2.90
CA ILE A 80 -21.70 -3.59 -2.81
C ILE A 80 -22.85 -3.12 -3.71
N ASP A 81 -23.72 -2.26 -3.17
CA ASP A 81 -24.72 -1.56 -3.96
C ASP A 81 -24.06 -0.42 -4.77
N ILE A 82 -23.77 -0.73 -6.04
CA ILE A 82 -23.17 0.21 -6.99
C ILE A 82 -24.07 1.40 -7.34
N SER A 83 -25.35 1.42 -6.91
CA SER A 83 -26.20 2.60 -7.06
C SER A 83 -25.86 3.71 -6.07
N ASN A 84 -25.22 3.39 -4.94
CA ASN A 84 -24.79 4.32 -3.90
C ASN A 84 -23.29 4.21 -3.55
N VAL A 85 -22.44 4.31 -4.56
CA VAL A 85 -20.97 4.08 -4.47
C VAL A 85 -20.20 4.88 -3.41
N LYS A 86 -20.71 6.03 -2.93
CA LYS A 86 -19.94 6.90 -2.02
C LYS A 86 -19.88 6.39 -0.58
N GLU A 87 -20.86 5.59 -0.18
CA GLU A 87 -20.97 5.12 1.21
C GLU A 87 -20.28 3.77 1.43
N TYR A 88 -19.92 3.06 0.35
CA TYR A 88 -19.48 1.67 0.43
C TYR A 88 -18.14 1.38 -0.26
N ILE A 89 -17.61 2.30 -1.07
CA ILE A 89 -16.32 2.10 -1.73
C ILE A 89 -15.24 2.83 -0.94
N GLU A 90 -14.35 2.05 -0.34
CA GLU A 90 -13.15 2.52 0.34
C GLU A 90 -11.92 2.42 -0.58
N PRO A 91 -10.85 3.18 -0.29
CA PRO A 91 -9.58 2.98 -0.97
C PRO A 91 -9.02 1.57 -0.73
N LEU A 92 -8.31 1.02 -1.71
CA LEU A 92 -7.68 -0.30 -1.60
C LEU A 92 -6.60 -0.28 -0.51
N PHE A 93 -6.62 -1.28 0.37
CA PHE A 93 -5.58 -1.47 1.40
C PHE A 93 -4.19 -1.59 0.77
N GLY A 94 -3.18 -1.12 1.49
CA GLY A 94 -1.79 -1.05 1.03
C GLY A 94 -1.16 0.31 1.30
N GLY A 95 -0.37 0.82 0.36
CA GLY A 95 0.32 2.10 0.55
C GLY A 95 1.62 2.23 -0.22
N ILE A 96 2.60 2.92 0.38
CA ILE A 96 3.91 3.18 -0.22
C ILE A 96 4.97 2.37 0.50
N VAL A 97 5.78 1.66 -0.28
CA VAL A 97 6.98 0.95 0.19
C VAL A 97 8.23 1.72 -0.24
N ILE A 98 9.16 1.92 0.69
CA ILE A 98 10.51 2.42 0.38
C ILE A 98 11.45 1.23 0.18
N ILE A 99 12.12 1.19 -0.97
CA ILE A 99 13.21 0.24 -1.24
C ILE A 99 14.53 0.98 -1.36
N GLU A 100 15.57 0.54 -0.66
CA GLU A 100 16.93 1.04 -0.81
C GLU A 100 17.93 -0.12 -0.83
N ASN A 101 18.80 -0.16 -1.84
CA ASN A 101 19.77 -1.24 -2.06
C ASN A 101 19.14 -2.64 -2.09
N ASP A 102 17.94 -2.74 -2.67
CA ASP A 102 17.12 -3.96 -2.76
C ASP A 102 16.53 -4.44 -1.42
N ASP A 103 16.73 -3.70 -0.33
CA ASP A 103 16.09 -3.95 0.96
C ASP A 103 14.81 -3.08 1.12
N ILE A 104 13.76 -3.67 1.69
CA ILE A 104 12.57 -2.93 2.12
C ILE A 104 12.91 -2.20 3.42
N ILE A 105 12.77 -0.87 3.39
CA ILE A 105 13.11 0.00 4.51
C ILE A 105 11.87 0.38 5.33
N ILE A 106 10.79 0.68 4.61
CA ILE A 106 9.47 0.99 5.15
C ILE A 106 8.45 0.31 4.25
N GLU A 107 7.52 -0.43 4.84
CA GLU A 107 6.28 -0.91 4.24
C GLU A 107 5.05 -0.31 4.95
N PRO A 108 3.90 -0.19 4.26
CA PRO A 108 2.65 0.16 4.91
C PRO A 108 2.24 -0.93 5.91
N THR A 109 1.51 -0.53 6.92
CA THR A 109 1.08 -1.39 8.04
C THR A 109 -0.45 -1.44 8.11
N CYS A 110 -1.02 -2.01 9.19
CA CYS A 110 -2.45 -2.28 9.22
C CYS A 110 -3.28 -0.97 9.14
N CYS A 111 -4.44 -1.04 8.50
CA CYS A 111 -5.29 0.13 8.24
C CYS A 111 -4.66 1.21 7.32
N GLY A 112 -3.54 0.90 6.67
CA GLY A 112 -2.97 1.72 5.59
C GLY A 112 -3.68 1.45 4.26
N ASP A 113 -3.83 2.48 3.45
CA ASP A 113 -4.41 2.38 2.10
C ASP A 113 -3.66 3.20 1.06
N ILE A 114 -3.90 2.93 -0.23
CA ILE A 114 -3.17 3.59 -1.32
C ILE A 114 -3.42 5.10 -1.44
N SER A 115 -4.45 5.63 -0.79
CA SER A 115 -4.69 7.08 -0.70
C SER A 115 -3.77 7.78 0.29
N ASN A 116 -3.10 7.04 1.17
CA ASN A 116 -2.17 7.57 2.18
C ASN A 116 -0.90 8.20 1.57
N ILE A 117 -0.67 8.04 0.25
CA ILE A 117 0.32 8.83 -0.50
C ILE A 117 0.22 10.35 -0.23
N ARG A 118 -0.96 10.87 0.16
CA ARG A 118 -1.13 12.26 0.59
C ARG A 118 -0.20 12.65 1.73
N HIS A 119 -0.03 11.78 2.72
CA HIS A 119 0.85 12.05 3.86
C HIS A 119 2.32 12.10 3.43
N TRP A 120 2.69 11.35 2.39
CA TRP A 120 4.02 11.44 1.79
C TRP A 120 4.21 12.78 1.06
N GLU A 121 3.20 13.27 0.35
CA GLU A 121 3.26 14.58 -0.33
C GLU A 121 3.33 15.76 0.65
N GLU A 122 2.78 15.60 1.85
CA GLU A 122 2.84 16.62 2.91
C GLU A 122 4.26 16.85 3.45
N ILE A 123 5.16 15.88 3.28
CA ILE A 123 6.57 15.97 3.75
C ILE A 123 7.24 17.24 3.22
N GLU A 124 7.03 17.63 1.96
CA GLU A 124 7.66 18.83 1.38
C GLU A 124 7.28 20.12 2.11
N ASN A 125 6.09 20.14 2.72
CA ASN A 125 5.51 21.29 3.41
C ASN A 125 5.75 21.25 4.93
N SER A 126 6.34 20.16 5.44
CA SER A 126 6.65 20.00 6.87
C SER A 126 7.67 21.04 7.36
N LYS A 127 7.58 21.37 8.66
CA LYS A 127 8.52 22.31 9.29
C LYS A 127 9.92 21.71 9.38
N LEU A 128 10.93 22.51 9.03
CA LEU A 128 12.32 22.10 9.17
C LEU A 128 12.65 21.74 10.63
N ASN A 129 13.39 20.65 10.81
CA ASN A 129 13.89 20.12 12.07
C ASN A 129 12.79 19.78 13.10
N HIS A 130 11.54 19.58 12.67
CA HIS A 130 10.45 19.12 13.53
C HIS A 130 9.98 17.74 13.08
N TRP A 131 9.65 16.89 14.06
CA TRP A 131 9.02 15.61 13.80
C TRP A 131 7.53 15.82 13.52
N GLU A 132 7.06 15.23 12.44
CA GLU A 132 5.65 15.21 12.04
C GLU A 132 5.26 13.76 11.75
N GLN A 133 4.02 13.39 12.09
CA GLN A 133 3.55 12.03 11.87
C GLN A 133 3.40 11.77 10.37
N LEU A 134 4.01 10.69 9.89
CA LEU A 134 3.79 10.16 8.56
C LEU A 134 2.92 8.92 8.68
N TRP A 135 1.64 9.09 8.34
CA TRP A 135 0.68 7.99 8.40
C TRP A 135 0.90 6.98 7.26
N ILE A 136 1.12 5.72 7.66
CA ILE A 136 1.31 4.57 6.78
C ILE A 136 0.49 3.35 7.23
N GLY A 137 -0.47 3.56 8.13
CA GLY A 137 -1.10 2.52 8.96
C GLY A 137 -0.54 2.47 10.38
N HIS A 138 -0.98 1.48 11.17
CA HIS A 138 -0.46 1.18 12.50
C HIS A 138 0.42 -0.09 12.50
N PRO A 139 1.62 -0.05 13.08
CA PRO A 139 2.31 1.14 13.62
C PRO A 139 2.70 2.14 12.51
N TRP A 140 2.80 3.43 12.86
CA TRP A 140 3.21 4.49 11.93
C TRP A 140 4.69 4.87 12.11
N VAL A 141 5.17 5.83 11.31
CA VAL A 141 6.49 6.45 11.49
C VAL A 141 6.37 7.96 11.60
N TYR A 142 7.41 8.59 12.14
CA TYR A 142 7.57 10.03 12.11
C TYR A 142 8.59 10.42 11.04
N CYS A 143 8.36 11.55 10.39
CA CYS A 143 9.30 12.15 9.45
C CYS A 143 9.81 13.48 9.99
N LYS A 144 11.07 13.81 9.68
CA LYS A 144 11.68 15.10 9.99
C LYS A 144 12.43 15.61 8.78
N GLN A 145 11.97 16.73 8.26
CA GLN A 145 12.62 17.40 7.14
C GLN A 145 13.80 18.23 7.63
N ASN A 146 14.95 18.06 6.99
CA ASN A 146 16.13 18.91 7.09
C ASN A 146 16.33 19.66 5.76
N VAL A 147 17.36 20.49 5.67
CA VAL A 147 17.66 21.30 4.46
C VAL A 147 17.76 20.41 3.21
N ASP A 148 18.58 19.35 3.26
CA ASP A 148 18.87 18.49 2.10
C ASP A 148 18.42 17.03 2.27
N SER A 149 17.82 16.69 3.41
CA SER A 149 17.44 15.31 3.74
C SER A 149 16.12 15.21 4.47
N VAL A 150 15.49 14.05 4.40
CA VAL A 150 14.34 13.67 5.22
C VAL A 150 14.76 12.47 6.05
N ALA A 151 14.58 12.55 7.36
CA ALA A 151 14.81 11.44 8.27
C ALA A 151 13.48 10.80 8.66
N LEU A 152 13.49 9.48 8.84
CA LEU A 152 12.36 8.72 9.39
C LEU A 152 12.75 8.09 10.73
N SER A 153 11.79 7.98 11.64
CA SER A 153 11.93 7.19 12.86
C SER A 153 11.82 5.69 12.58
N ASP A 154 11.99 4.87 13.62
CA ASP A 154 11.48 3.50 13.60
C ASP A 154 9.94 3.50 13.69
N TYR A 155 9.34 2.34 13.47
CA TYR A 155 7.91 2.13 13.67
C TYR A 155 7.51 2.36 15.13
N THR A 156 6.35 2.97 15.35
CA THR A 156 5.84 3.26 16.68
C THR A 156 4.31 3.35 16.73
N GLU A 157 3.77 3.10 17.92
CA GLU A 157 2.36 3.36 18.29
C GLU A 157 2.25 4.52 19.32
N ASP A 158 3.39 4.99 19.83
CA ASP A 158 3.47 6.08 20.81
C ASP A 158 3.28 7.45 20.13
N CYS A 159 2.63 8.39 20.84
CA CYS A 159 2.47 9.77 20.41
C CYS A 159 3.79 10.55 20.57
N LEU A 160 3.95 11.68 19.87
CA LEU A 160 5.18 12.49 19.94
C LEU A 160 5.51 12.92 21.37
N GLU A 161 4.50 13.19 22.19
CA GLU A 161 4.63 13.65 23.57
C GLU A 161 5.21 12.58 24.50
N ASP A 162 5.13 11.30 24.12
CA ASP A 162 5.62 10.18 24.91
C ASP A 162 7.15 10.00 24.76
N PHE A 163 7.75 10.59 23.72
CA PHE A 163 9.18 10.53 23.47
C PHE A 163 9.95 11.58 24.26
N LYS A 164 10.95 11.13 25.03
CA LYS A 164 12.01 12.03 25.55
C LYS A 164 12.91 12.54 24.43
N GLU A 165 13.25 11.65 23.50
CA GLU A 165 14.00 11.94 22.29
C GLU A 165 13.66 10.87 21.25
N LEU A 166 13.44 11.29 20.00
CA LEU A 166 13.11 10.39 18.89
C LEU A 166 14.29 10.33 17.91
N SER A 167 14.73 9.11 17.62
CA SER A 167 15.94 8.85 16.81
C SER A 167 15.67 8.86 15.30
N GLU A 168 16.62 9.38 14.52
CA GLU A 168 16.67 9.21 13.06
C GLU A 168 17.11 7.78 12.74
N LYS A 169 16.18 6.89 12.38
CA LYS A 169 16.47 5.50 11.99
C LYS A 169 16.95 5.42 10.55
N TYR A 170 16.26 6.13 9.65
CA TYR A 170 16.58 6.18 8.22
C TYR A 170 16.73 7.63 7.76
N LYS A 171 17.51 7.84 6.70
CA LYS A 171 17.78 9.17 6.17
C LYS A 171 17.95 9.14 4.66
N PHE A 172 17.15 9.94 3.98
CA PHE A 172 17.11 9.99 2.52
C PHE A 172 17.43 11.39 2.01
N SER A 173 17.96 11.48 0.79
CA SER A 173 18.05 12.76 0.08
C SER A 173 16.66 13.33 -0.14
N LYS A 174 16.44 14.58 0.27
CA LYS A 174 15.15 15.26 0.08
C LYS A 174 14.78 15.32 -1.40
N GLN A 175 15.76 15.66 -2.25
CA GLN A 175 15.54 15.76 -3.70
C GLN A 175 15.09 14.43 -4.31
N ILE A 176 15.73 13.32 -3.94
CA ILE A 176 15.40 11.99 -4.47
C ILE A 176 14.02 11.55 -3.96
N LEU A 177 13.73 11.71 -2.67
CA LEU A 177 12.44 11.33 -2.09
C LEU A 177 11.29 12.11 -2.73
N THR A 178 11.42 13.43 -2.85
CA THR A 178 10.48 14.28 -3.59
C THR A 178 10.22 13.79 -5.03
N ALA A 179 11.28 13.42 -5.76
CA ALA A 179 11.13 12.96 -7.14
C ALA A 179 10.38 11.62 -7.22
N GLU A 180 10.65 10.71 -6.29
CA GLU A 180 9.98 9.42 -6.21
C GLU A 180 8.51 9.55 -5.75
N ILE A 181 8.18 10.48 -4.85
CA ILE A 181 6.79 10.76 -4.44
C ILE A 181 5.99 11.26 -5.65
N LYS A 182 6.56 12.17 -6.44
CA LYS A 182 5.94 12.69 -7.68
C LYS A 182 5.71 11.57 -8.70
N SER A 183 6.68 10.67 -8.85
CA SER A 183 6.53 9.49 -9.72
C SER A 183 5.45 8.54 -9.20
N SER A 184 5.40 8.29 -7.88
CA SER A 184 4.39 7.45 -7.23
C SER A 184 2.98 8.00 -7.43
N ARG A 185 2.81 9.33 -7.36
CA ARG A 185 1.53 9.98 -7.67
C ARG A 185 1.11 9.75 -9.12
N LYS A 186 2.05 9.84 -10.06
CA LYS A 186 1.78 9.52 -11.48
C LYS A 186 1.36 8.06 -11.65
N TYR A 187 2.05 7.11 -11.01
CA TYR A 187 1.71 5.69 -11.08
C TYR A 187 0.31 5.40 -10.51
N LEU A 188 -0.08 6.09 -9.44
CA LEU A 188 -1.43 5.97 -8.89
C LEU A 188 -2.51 6.48 -9.85
N TYR A 189 -2.26 7.57 -10.60
CA TYR A 189 -3.17 8.03 -11.66
C TYR A 189 -3.24 7.03 -12.82
N ASP A 190 -2.11 6.46 -13.23
CA ASP A 190 -2.09 5.44 -14.28
C ASP A 190 -2.88 4.20 -13.84
N PHE A 191 -2.78 3.82 -12.56
CA PHE A 191 -3.56 2.72 -11.98
C PHE A 191 -5.06 3.04 -11.87
N GLU A 192 -5.46 4.25 -11.49
CA GLU A 192 -6.86 4.68 -11.53
C GLU A 192 -7.46 4.54 -12.95
N ASN A 193 -6.70 4.93 -13.97
CA ASN A 193 -7.12 4.79 -15.37
C ASN A 193 -7.28 3.32 -15.76
N ARG A 194 -6.38 2.44 -15.28
CA ARG A 194 -6.49 0.99 -15.49
C ARG A 194 -7.72 0.41 -14.79
N ILE A 195 -7.98 0.76 -13.54
CA ILE A 195 -9.19 0.35 -12.82
C ILE A 195 -10.43 0.81 -13.59
N THR A 196 -10.48 2.07 -14.02
CA THR A 196 -11.60 2.62 -14.79
C THR A 196 -11.86 1.78 -16.05
N LYS A 197 -10.81 1.46 -16.82
CA LYS A 197 -10.91 0.64 -18.02
C LYS A 197 -11.47 -0.75 -17.71
N VAL A 198 -10.94 -1.43 -16.70
CA VAL A 198 -11.38 -2.79 -16.32
C VAL A 198 -12.84 -2.78 -15.83
N LEU A 199 -13.25 -1.77 -15.06
CA LEU A 199 -14.63 -1.62 -14.63
C LEU A 199 -15.60 -1.41 -15.81
N ILE A 200 -15.21 -0.63 -16.82
CA ILE A 200 -15.98 -0.48 -18.06
C ILE A 200 -16.12 -1.82 -18.79
N GLU A 201 -15.02 -2.58 -18.91
CA GLU A 201 -15.05 -3.92 -19.52
C GLU A 201 -15.93 -4.92 -18.76
N LEU A 202 -16.06 -4.74 -17.44
CA LEU A 202 -16.97 -5.49 -16.58
C LEU A 202 -18.43 -5.02 -16.67
N GLY A 203 -18.72 -3.94 -17.39
CA GLY A 203 -20.07 -3.37 -17.49
C GLY A 203 -20.53 -2.67 -16.21
N ILE A 204 -19.60 -2.21 -15.37
CA ILE A 204 -19.91 -1.51 -14.12
C ILE A 204 -20.14 -0.01 -14.40
N ASP A 205 -21.35 0.46 -14.07
CA ASP A 205 -21.70 1.87 -14.14
C ASP A 205 -20.85 2.70 -13.16
N ASN A 206 -20.68 4.00 -13.45
CA ASN A 206 -19.88 4.92 -12.63
C ASN A 206 -18.40 4.51 -12.46
N ALA A 207 -17.85 3.70 -13.39
CA ALA A 207 -16.48 3.18 -13.35
C ALA A 207 -15.41 4.21 -12.94
N SER A 208 -15.39 5.39 -13.56
CA SER A 208 -14.39 6.43 -13.22
C SER A 208 -14.54 6.95 -11.78
N LYS A 209 -15.77 7.08 -11.29
CA LYS A 209 -16.03 7.51 -9.91
C LYS A 209 -15.61 6.43 -8.90
N ILE A 210 -15.91 5.16 -9.19
CA ILE A 210 -15.49 4.03 -8.35
C ILE A 210 -13.97 3.92 -8.33
N ALA A 211 -13.30 3.98 -9.49
CA ALA A 211 -11.85 3.95 -9.59
C ALA A 211 -11.19 5.05 -8.75
N LYS A 212 -11.73 6.28 -8.82
CA LYS A 212 -11.25 7.41 -8.03
C LYS A 212 -11.44 7.20 -6.52
N LEU A 213 -12.51 6.54 -6.09
CA LEU A 213 -12.74 6.18 -4.68
C LEU A 213 -11.77 5.09 -4.23
N MET A 214 -11.59 4.03 -5.03
CA MET A 214 -10.66 2.92 -4.77
C MET A 214 -9.19 3.35 -4.71
N THR A 215 -8.77 4.33 -5.51
CA THR A 215 -7.42 4.91 -5.40
C THR A 215 -7.34 6.01 -4.35
N GLY A 216 -8.49 6.42 -3.83
CA GLY A 216 -8.67 7.58 -2.96
C GLY A 216 -8.09 8.87 -3.54
N ASN A 217 -7.90 8.99 -4.86
CA ASN A 217 -7.56 10.25 -5.50
C ASN A 217 -8.71 11.26 -5.29
N LYS A 218 -8.42 12.49 -4.88
CA LYS A 218 -9.43 13.55 -4.69
C LYS A 218 -9.07 14.70 -5.61
#